data_AF-A0A0V0XSH5-F1
#
_entry.id   AF-A0A0V0XSH5-F1
#
_cell.length_a   1.000
_cell.length_b   1.000
_cell.length_c   1.000
_cell.angle_alpha   90.00
_cell.angle_beta   90.00
_cell.angle_gamma   90.00
#
_symmetry.space_group_name_H-M   'P 1'
#
loop_
_entity.id
_entity.type
_entity.pdbx_description
1 polymer ?
#
loop_
_entity_poly.entity_id
_entity_poly.type
_entity_poly.pdbx_seq_one_letter_code
_entity_poly.pdbx_strand_id
1 'polypeptide(L)'
;LAYCHQMLGEITEAGNILNEIIKKKNVSMVVQAVASNNLVCLKKDMNVFELKKRMKFCMTSQLDRQLNTRQKLGICLNGTLVSLQTNQFDAVTRSIEILSKTYGRDDLAILCEMALMSAKGNAGQAEKKLEEIFANKSAGECSLAPRLAQAQIFINQEKFEKAFDVLTSLAENTLRPAILSVLLPLCHMVNNERTMKCDKKTLVGFLQECASFYTKNNDVKTALIYLKWLHDVQPDDLNALVNLINAYMLIDERKAEELSRTLPDFDEFVRDLNVNALENTNWLALGSKYAVKRATRTETPKPGATANALIIGGKTRKRRRKVKLPKNFDPNVPPDPERWLPKYERSGYRKKKDKRTKDRDIGRGTQGMISDDTTNLEMHVSPKQAAAPQAIGPRQMHPAPQKPKKKKRPGNKW
;
A
#
# COMPACT_ATOMS: atom_id res chain seq x y z
N LEU A 1 5.15 -1.52 -20.89
CA LEU A 1 6.41 -0.99 -20.33
C LEU A 1 6.39 0.53 -20.19
N ALA A 2 6.31 1.32 -21.27
CA ALA A 2 6.27 2.79 -21.17
C ALA A 2 5.18 3.32 -20.22
N TYR A 3 3.97 2.75 -20.29
CA TYR A 3 2.88 3.09 -19.37
C TYR A 3 3.22 2.78 -17.90
N CYS A 4 3.93 1.67 -17.62
CA CYS A 4 4.33 1.30 -16.27
C CYS A 4 5.33 2.30 -15.70
N HIS A 5 6.36 2.68 -16.48
CA HIS A 5 7.32 3.72 -16.10
C HIS A 5 6.62 5.05 -15.83
N GLN A 6 5.65 5.43 -16.68
CA GLN A 6 4.84 6.63 -16.46
C GLN A 6 4.08 6.58 -15.12
N MET A 7 3.47 5.44 -14.77
CA MET A 7 2.75 5.29 -13.50
C MET A 7 3.69 5.29 -12.28
N LEU A 8 4.97 4.95 -12.45
CA LEU A 8 6.00 5.00 -11.41
C LEU A 8 6.65 6.40 -11.28
N GLY A 9 6.29 7.36 -12.14
CA GLY A 9 6.91 8.69 -12.16
C GLY A 9 8.23 8.76 -12.94
N GLU A 10 8.64 7.68 -13.59
CA GLU A 10 9.84 7.58 -14.44
C GLU A 10 9.53 8.12 -15.85
N ILE A 11 9.29 9.43 -15.92
CA ILE A 11 8.80 10.13 -17.12
C ILE A 11 9.83 10.09 -18.27
N THR A 12 11.12 10.13 -17.94
CA THR A 12 12.22 10.09 -18.91
C THR A 12 12.31 8.75 -19.64
N GLU A 13 12.24 7.66 -18.91
CA GLU A 13 12.30 6.28 -19.38
C GLU A 13 11.07 5.96 -20.22
N ALA A 14 9.88 6.34 -19.74
CA ALA A 14 8.64 6.24 -20.51
C ALA A 14 8.74 6.97 -21.85
N GLY A 15 9.34 8.17 -21.85
CA GLY A 15 9.50 9.00 -23.04
C GLY A 15 10.48 8.41 -24.05
N ASN A 16 11.57 7.80 -23.57
CA ASN A 16 12.55 7.14 -24.43
C ASN A 16 11.94 5.95 -25.16
N ILE A 17 11.22 5.08 -24.45
CA ILE A 17 10.53 3.91 -25.04
C ILE A 17 9.52 4.35 -26.11
N LEU A 18 8.72 5.38 -25.83
CA LEU A 18 7.74 5.88 -26.80
C LEU A 18 8.42 6.46 -28.05
N ASN A 19 9.52 7.21 -27.90
CA ASN A 19 10.26 7.74 -29.04
C ASN A 19 10.94 6.65 -29.87
N GLU A 20 11.43 5.57 -29.25
CA GLU A 20 11.96 4.41 -29.98
C GLU A 20 10.88 3.74 -30.83
N ILE A 21 9.67 3.57 -30.30
CA ILE A 21 8.54 2.99 -31.04
C ILE A 21 8.20 3.85 -32.27
N ILE A 22 8.20 5.17 -32.12
CA ILE A 22 7.89 6.10 -33.21
C ILE A 22 8.97 6.07 -34.30
N LYS A 23 10.24 5.89 -33.95
CA LYS A 23 11.37 5.85 -34.90
C LYS A 23 11.50 4.52 -35.64
N LYS A 24 10.89 3.43 -35.16
CA LYS A 24 11.00 2.11 -35.79
C LYS A 24 10.19 2.07 -37.11
N LYS A 25 10.87 1.73 -38.20
CA LYS A 25 10.30 1.67 -39.57
C LYS A 25 9.21 0.59 -39.75
N ASN A 26 9.31 -0.53 -39.03
CA ASN A 26 8.43 -1.69 -39.21
C ASN A 26 7.21 -1.69 -38.26
N VAL A 27 6.82 -0.52 -37.74
CA VAL A 27 5.71 -0.39 -36.80
C VAL A 27 4.49 0.15 -37.54
N SER A 28 3.31 -0.42 -37.28
CA SER A 28 2.07 0.04 -37.90
C SER A 28 1.76 1.50 -37.55
N MET A 29 1.12 2.20 -38.48
CA MET A 29 0.74 3.60 -38.30
C MET A 29 -0.14 3.82 -37.06
N VAL A 30 -1.01 2.86 -36.73
CA VAL A 30 -1.84 2.87 -35.50
C VAL A 30 -0.99 2.89 -34.25
N VAL A 31 0.03 2.03 -34.17
CA VAL A 31 0.90 1.94 -33.00
C VAL A 31 1.75 3.22 -32.87
N GLN A 32 2.22 3.76 -33.98
CA GLN A 32 2.90 5.07 -34.00
C GLN A 32 1.97 6.20 -33.55
N ALA A 33 0.70 6.18 -33.94
CA ALA A 33 -0.29 7.18 -33.52
C ALA A 33 -0.60 7.09 -32.03
N VAL A 34 -0.83 5.89 -31.50
CA VAL A 34 -1.04 5.68 -30.05
C VAL A 34 0.19 6.09 -29.25
N ALA A 35 1.39 5.73 -29.71
CA ALA A 35 2.64 6.15 -29.05
C ALA A 35 2.82 7.68 -29.09
N SER A 36 2.48 8.32 -30.22
CA SER A 36 2.53 9.78 -30.37
C SER A 36 1.54 10.49 -29.45
N ASN A 37 0.31 9.97 -29.33
CA ASN A 37 -0.71 10.49 -28.43
C ASN A 37 -0.30 10.35 -26.96
N ASN A 38 0.29 9.23 -26.57
CA ASN A 38 0.79 9.04 -25.20
C ASN A 38 1.97 9.96 -24.88
N LEU A 39 2.85 10.22 -25.86
CA LEU A 39 3.97 11.14 -25.64
C LEU A 39 3.51 12.59 -25.42
N VAL A 40 2.43 13.01 -26.09
CA VAL A 40 1.79 14.32 -25.87
C VAL A 40 1.35 14.47 -24.40
N CYS A 41 0.83 13.41 -23.77
CA CYS A 41 0.44 13.43 -22.36
C CYS A 41 1.62 13.41 -21.38
N LEU A 42 2.77 12.88 -21.81
CA LEU A 42 3.87 12.55 -20.91
C LEU A 42 4.75 13.76 -20.55
N LYS A 43 5.06 14.60 -21.54
CA LYS A 43 5.96 15.74 -21.38
C LYS A 43 5.16 17.05 -21.34
N LYS A 44 5.01 17.63 -20.14
CA LYS A 44 4.27 18.89 -19.92
C LYS A 44 4.90 20.09 -20.63
N ASP A 45 6.23 20.06 -20.84
CA ASP A 45 6.99 21.17 -21.45
C ASP A 45 7.32 20.96 -22.93
N MET A 46 6.56 20.11 -23.64
CA MET A 46 6.77 19.95 -25.08
C MET A 46 6.51 21.26 -25.82
N ASN A 47 7.36 21.54 -26.81
CA ASN A 47 7.13 22.65 -27.72
C ASN A 47 5.74 22.52 -28.37
N VAL A 48 4.97 23.60 -28.30
CA VAL A 48 3.63 23.74 -28.84
C VAL A 48 3.52 23.31 -30.31
N PHE A 49 4.55 23.59 -31.12
CA PHE A 49 4.60 23.17 -32.52
C PHE A 49 4.68 21.65 -32.67
N GLU A 50 5.51 21.01 -31.86
CA GLU A 50 5.67 19.56 -31.86
C GLU A 50 4.40 18.85 -31.37
N LEU A 51 3.71 19.43 -30.37
CA LEU A 51 2.39 18.96 -29.93
C LEU A 51 1.37 19.01 -31.07
N LYS A 52 1.26 20.14 -31.79
CA LYS A 52 0.36 20.26 -32.94
C LYS A 52 0.70 19.27 -34.05
N LYS A 53 1.99 19.11 -34.36
CA LYS A 53 2.45 18.18 -35.41
C LYS A 53 2.05 16.74 -35.09
N ARG A 54 2.32 16.29 -33.87
CA ARG A 54 1.93 14.95 -33.40
C ARG A 54 0.42 14.76 -33.40
N MET A 55 -0.32 15.80 -33.00
CA MET A 55 -1.77 15.69 -32.95
C MET A 55 -2.40 15.60 -34.34
N LYS A 56 -1.92 16.40 -35.30
CA LYS A 56 -2.33 16.29 -36.71
C LYS A 56 -2.10 14.89 -37.26
N PHE A 57 -0.95 14.28 -36.97
CA PHE A 57 -0.68 12.90 -37.38
C PHE A 57 -1.71 11.92 -36.82
N CYS A 58 -2.01 11.99 -35.53
CA CYS A 58 -2.97 11.09 -34.88
C CYS A 58 -4.42 11.28 -35.37
N MET A 59 -4.76 12.45 -35.92
CA MET A 59 -6.09 12.80 -36.44
C MET A 59 -6.23 12.58 -37.96
N THR A 60 -5.29 11.88 -38.58
CA THR A 60 -5.33 11.62 -40.03
C THR A 60 -6.45 10.61 -40.35
N SER A 61 -7.22 10.86 -41.42
CA SER A 61 -8.36 10.01 -41.84
C SER A 61 -7.99 8.55 -42.12
N GLN A 62 -6.73 8.28 -42.47
CA GLN A 62 -6.19 6.93 -42.67
C GLN A 62 -6.29 6.06 -41.41
N LEU A 63 -6.26 6.67 -40.22
CA LEU A 63 -6.31 5.99 -38.93
C LEU A 63 -7.74 5.72 -38.46
N ASP A 64 -8.75 6.38 -39.04
CA ASP A 64 -10.13 6.34 -38.55
C ASP A 64 -10.73 4.93 -38.59
N ARG A 65 -10.38 4.11 -39.58
CA ARG A 65 -10.91 2.74 -39.65
C ARG A 65 -10.19 1.77 -38.73
N GLN A 66 -9.00 2.13 -38.25
CA GLN A 66 -8.11 1.22 -37.52
C GLN A 66 -8.10 1.49 -36.01
N LEU A 67 -8.40 2.72 -35.57
CA LEU A 67 -8.49 3.08 -34.17
C LEU A 67 -9.85 2.68 -33.58
N ASN A 68 -9.83 2.13 -32.37
CA ASN A 68 -11.06 1.83 -31.64
C ASN A 68 -11.67 3.10 -31.04
N THR A 69 -12.94 3.02 -30.62
CA THR A 69 -13.69 4.17 -30.07
C THR A 69 -12.99 4.82 -28.88
N ARG A 70 -12.37 4.03 -28.00
CA ARG A 70 -11.66 4.54 -26.81
C ARG A 70 -10.38 5.31 -27.19
N GLN A 71 -9.63 4.82 -28.17
CA GLN A 71 -8.44 5.48 -28.71
C GLN A 71 -8.81 6.78 -29.42
N LYS A 72 -9.87 6.76 -30.25
CA LYS A 72 -10.38 7.95 -30.92
C LYS A 72 -10.86 9.01 -29.93
N LEU A 73 -11.58 8.61 -28.89
CA LEU A 73 -11.98 9.50 -27.79
C LEU A 73 -10.76 10.13 -27.12
N GLY A 74 -9.75 9.33 -26.78
CA GLY A 74 -8.51 9.83 -26.17
C GLY A 74 -7.76 10.82 -27.06
N ILE A 75 -7.65 10.53 -28.36
CA ILE A 75 -7.02 11.42 -29.35
C ILE A 75 -7.82 12.71 -29.53
N CYS A 76 -9.16 12.61 -29.58
CA CYS A 76 -10.05 13.77 -29.67
C CYS A 76 -9.91 14.68 -28.45
N LEU A 77 -9.92 14.11 -27.23
CA LEU A 77 -9.76 14.87 -25.99
C LEU A 77 -8.38 15.54 -25.91
N ASN A 78 -7.30 14.78 -26.13
CA ASN A 78 -5.95 15.32 -26.10
C ASN A 78 -5.77 16.42 -27.15
N GLY A 79 -6.32 16.24 -28.35
CA GLY A 79 -6.27 17.28 -29.38
C GLY A 79 -7.08 18.51 -29.03
N THR A 80 -8.21 18.35 -28.35
CA THR A 80 -8.99 19.46 -27.81
C THR A 80 -8.15 20.28 -26.82
N LEU A 81 -7.44 19.60 -25.91
CA LEU A 81 -6.57 20.25 -24.92
C LEU A 81 -5.38 20.94 -25.58
N VAL A 82 -4.76 20.33 -26.59
CA VAL A 82 -3.69 20.98 -27.38
C VAL A 82 -4.23 22.20 -28.13
N SER A 83 -5.40 22.10 -28.77
CA SER A 83 -6.05 23.24 -29.43
C SER A 83 -6.33 24.37 -28.44
N LEU A 84 -6.76 24.06 -27.21
CA LEU A 84 -6.97 25.02 -26.13
C LEU A 84 -5.66 25.71 -25.72
N GLN A 85 -4.58 24.95 -25.49
CA GLN A 85 -3.25 25.51 -25.17
C GLN A 85 -2.71 26.43 -26.28
N THR A 86 -3.20 26.24 -27.51
CA THR A 86 -2.73 26.99 -28.68
C THR A 86 -3.70 28.08 -29.11
N ASN A 87 -4.70 28.40 -28.27
CA ASN A 87 -5.74 29.40 -28.48
C ASN A 87 -6.57 29.20 -29.77
N GLN A 88 -6.72 27.95 -30.24
CA GLN A 88 -7.55 27.60 -31.39
C GLN A 88 -8.99 27.32 -30.97
N PHE A 89 -9.70 28.36 -30.53
CA PHE A 89 -11.02 28.24 -29.91
C PHE A 89 -12.08 27.61 -30.82
N ASP A 90 -12.09 27.89 -32.13
CA ASP A 90 -13.06 27.30 -33.07
C ASP A 90 -12.87 25.79 -33.24
N ALA A 91 -11.64 25.29 -33.11
CA ALA A 91 -11.36 23.87 -33.13
C ALA A 91 -11.81 23.19 -31.84
N VAL A 92 -11.69 23.89 -30.70
CA VAL A 92 -12.18 23.42 -29.40
C VAL A 92 -13.71 23.31 -29.42
N THR A 93 -14.43 24.33 -29.88
CA THR A 93 -15.91 24.29 -29.97
C THR A 93 -16.41 23.11 -30.80
N ARG A 94 -15.81 22.89 -31.98
CA ARG A 94 -16.14 21.72 -32.82
C ARG A 94 -15.86 20.39 -32.13
N SER A 95 -14.75 20.31 -31.39
CA SER A 95 -14.40 19.08 -30.66
C SER A 95 -15.33 18.82 -29.48
N ILE A 96 -15.81 19.86 -28.79
CA ILE A 96 -16.83 19.76 -27.74
C ILE A 96 -18.12 19.13 -28.30
N GLU A 97 -18.57 19.58 -29.48
CA GLU A 97 -19.73 18.97 -30.13
C GLU A 97 -19.52 17.49 -30.47
N ILE A 98 -18.32 17.14 -30.94
CA ILE A 98 -17.96 15.74 -31.24
C ILE A 98 -17.96 14.89 -29.95
N LEU A 99 -17.42 15.42 -28.85
CA LEU A 99 -17.40 14.73 -27.55
C LEU A 99 -18.82 14.38 -27.06
N SER A 100 -19.76 15.31 -27.21
CA SER A 100 -21.16 15.08 -26.83
C SER A 100 -21.89 14.21 -27.87
N LYS A 101 -21.99 14.64 -29.13
CA LYS A 101 -22.83 13.99 -30.16
C LYS A 101 -22.31 12.62 -30.62
N THR A 102 -20.99 12.46 -30.75
CA THR A 102 -20.39 11.24 -31.31
C THR A 102 -20.03 10.23 -30.23
N TYR A 103 -19.49 10.69 -29.10
CA TYR A 103 -19.01 9.80 -28.04
C TYR A 103 -19.93 9.71 -26.83
N GLY A 104 -20.98 10.53 -26.74
CA GLY A 104 -21.89 10.56 -25.58
C GLY A 104 -21.19 10.96 -24.28
N ARG A 105 -20.08 11.71 -24.37
CA ARG A 105 -19.26 12.15 -23.22
C ARG A 105 -19.56 13.60 -22.88
N ASP A 106 -20.79 13.84 -22.45
CA ASP A 106 -21.25 15.17 -22.04
C ASP A 106 -20.45 15.73 -20.86
N ASP A 107 -19.95 14.85 -19.99
CA ASP A 107 -19.10 15.23 -18.86
C ASP A 107 -17.78 15.87 -19.30
N LEU A 108 -17.10 15.26 -20.27
CA LEU A 108 -15.87 15.79 -20.86
C LEU A 108 -16.14 17.03 -21.70
N ALA A 109 -17.26 17.07 -22.42
CA ALA A 109 -17.69 18.22 -23.20
C ALA A 109 -17.87 19.46 -22.31
N ILE A 110 -18.59 19.31 -21.18
CA ILE A 110 -18.78 20.38 -20.18
C ILE A 110 -17.42 20.85 -19.65
N LEU A 111 -16.53 19.93 -19.24
CA LEU A 111 -15.21 20.30 -18.73
C LEU A 111 -14.36 21.07 -19.77
N CYS A 112 -14.38 20.65 -21.03
CA CYS A 112 -13.69 21.35 -22.11
C CYS A 112 -14.29 22.73 -22.37
N GLU A 113 -15.61 22.87 -22.25
CA GLU A 113 -16.30 24.14 -22.35
C GLU A 113 -15.92 25.09 -21.18
N MET A 114 -15.85 24.57 -19.95
CA MET A 114 -15.37 25.35 -18.80
C MET A 114 -13.93 25.84 -19.02
N ALA A 115 -13.07 24.95 -19.50
CA ALA A 115 -11.68 25.28 -19.79
C ALA A 115 -11.57 26.33 -20.91
N LEU A 116 -12.43 26.25 -21.93
CA LEU A 116 -12.54 27.25 -23.00
C LEU A 116 -12.95 28.63 -22.46
N MET A 117 -13.97 28.69 -21.60
CA MET A 117 -14.43 29.94 -20.98
C MET A 117 -13.39 30.56 -20.06
N SER A 118 -12.69 29.72 -19.28
CA SER A 118 -11.58 30.16 -18.43
C SER A 118 -10.42 30.71 -19.27
N ALA A 119 -10.06 30.05 -20.37
CA ALA A 119 -8.99 30.50 -21.26
C ALA A 119 -9.33 31.83 -21.96
N LYS A 120 -10.62 32.12 -22.16
CA LYS A 120 -11.11 33.41 -22.69
C LYS A 120 -11.17 34.53 -21.65
N GLY A 121 -10.90 34.24 -20.36
CA GLY A 121 -11.03 35.21 -19.27
C GLY A 121 -12.45 35.40 -18.75
N ASN A 122 -13.42 34.58 -19.20
CA ASN A 122 -14.83 34.72 -18.87
C ASN A 122 -15.27 33.78 -17.72
N ALA A 123 -14.55 33.79 -16.59
CA ALA A 123 -14.80 32.88 -15.47
C ALA A 123 -16.22 32.99 -14.87
N GLY A 124 -16.83 34.18 -14.89
CA GLY A 124 -18.21 34.39 -14.42
C GLY A 124 -19.28 33.83 -15.35
N GLN A 125 -19.04 33.74 -16.66
CA GLN A 125 -19.96 33.08 -17.59
C GLN A 125 -19.94 31.57 -17.40
N ALA A 126 -18.75 31.05 -17.08
CA ALA A 126 -18.55 29.66 -16.73
C ALA A 126 -19.40 29.24 -15.51
N GLU A 127 -19.38 30.03 -14.43
CA GLU A 127 -20.21 29.80 -13.24
C GLU A 127 -21.71 29.72 -13.61
N LYS A 128 -22.23 30.75 -14.28
CA LYS A 128 -23.65 30.81 -14.67
C LYS A 128 -24.09 29.62 -15.50
N LYS A 129 -23.26 29.23 -16.47
CA LYS A 129 -23.58 28.09 -17.33
C LYS A 129 -23.62 26.76 -16.56
N LEU A 130 -22.73 26.56 -15.59
CA LEU A 130 -22.79 25.38 -14.73
C LEU A 130 -24.03 25.41 -13.82
N GLU A 131 -24.37 26.56 -13.26
CA GLU A 131 -25.60 26.74 -12.48
C GLU A 131 -26.83 26.41 -13.33
N GLU A 132 -26.92 26.87 -14.59
CA GLU A 132 -28.00 26.55 -15.53
C GLU A 132 -28.07 25.04 -15.88
N ILE A 133 -26.92 24.42 -16.17
CA ILE A 133 -26.83 22.99 -16.51
C ILE A 133 -27.32 22.13 -15.34
N PHE A 134 -26.98 22.51 -14.11
CA PHE A 134 -27.31 21.74 -12.92
C PHE A 134 -28.62 22.14 -12.26
N ALA A 135 -29.19 23.30 -12.57
CA ALA A 135 -30.53 23.68 -12.12
C ALA A 135 -31.60 22.72 -12.66
N ASN A 136 -31.38 22.21 -13.88
CA ASN A 136 -32.33 21.33 -14.58
C ASN A 136 -32.05 19.84 -14.41
N LYS A 137 -30.97 19.44 -13.70
CA LYS A 137 -30.58 18.04 -13.53
C LYS A 137 -30.63 17.62 -12.06
N SER A 138 -31.23 16.47 -11.79
CA SER A 138 -31.24 15.88 -10.45
C SER A 138 -29.82 15.49 -10.01
N ALA A 139 -29.56 15.45 -8.70
CA ALA A 139 -28.24 15.18 -8.14
C ALA A 139 -27.65 13.81 -8.54
N GLY A 140 -28.51 12.84 -8.90
CA GLY A 140 -28.11 11.50 -9.35
C GLY A 140 -27.82 11.39 -10.86
N GLU A 141 -28.29 12.33 -11.67
CA GLU A 141 -28.08 12.35 -13.12
C GLU A 141 -26.80 13.08 -13.55
N CYS A 142 -26.16 13.78 -12.61
CA CYS A 142 -24.98 14.57 -12.87
C CYS A 142 -23.71 13.73 -12.71
N SER A 143 -22.85 13.72 -13.74
CA SER A 143 -21.50 13.18 -13.59
C SER A 143 -20.75 13.91 -12.47
N LEU A 144 -20.04 13.15 -11.63
CA LEU A 144 -19.30 13.66 -10.48
C LEU A 144 -18.25 14.70 -10.89
N ALA A 145 -17.55 14.48 -12.02
CA ALA A 145 -16.43 15.33 -12.42
C ALA A 145 -16.84 16.79 -12.72
N PRO A 146 -17.90 17.06 -13.50
CA PRO A 146 -18.45 18.42 -13.66
C PRO A 146 -18.86 19.11 -12.35
N ARG A 147 -19.45 18.38 -11.39
CA ARG A 147 -19.79 18.95 -10.06
C ARG A 147 -18.57 19.31 -9.24
N LEU A 148 -17.52 18.49 -9.28
CA LEU A 148 -16.24 18.80 -8.64
C LEU A 148 -15.56 20.00 -9.30
N ALA A 149 -15.64 20.12 -10.63
CA ALA A 149 -15.14 21.30 -11.34
C ALA A 149 -15.91 22.58 -10.95
N GLN A 150 -17.23 22.48 -10.75
CA GLN A 150 -18.04 23.58 -10.23
C GLN A 150 -17.57 24.02 -8.84
N ALA A 151 -17.38 23.06 -7.92
CA ALA A 151 -16.86 23.36 -6.59
C ALA A 151 -15.47 24.01 -6.65
N GLN A 152 -14.57 23.52 -7.52
CA GLN A 152 -13.24 24.11 -7.70
C GLN A 152 -13.30 25.56 -8.21
N ILE A 153 -14.22 25.87 -9.14
CA ILE A 153 -14.42 27.24 -9.63
C ILE A 153 -14.87 28.15 -8.47
N PHE A 154 -15.80 27.69 -7.63
CA PHE A 154 -16.23 28.47 -6.46
C PHE A 154 -15.10 28.70 -5.45
N ILE A 155 -14.26 27.69 -5.19
CA ILE A 155 -13.09 27.82 -4.32
C ILE A 155 -12.10 28.85 -4.90
N ASN A 156 -11.83 28.80 -6.21
CA ASN A 156 -10.94 29.75 -6.88
C ASN A 156 -11.48 31.19 -6.87
N GLN A 157 -12.80 31.37 -6.74
CA GLN A 157 -13.45 32.67 -6.63
C GLN A 157 -13.72 33.08 -5.16
N GLU A 158 -13.18 32.34 -4.19
CA GLU A 158 -13.36 32.58 -2.74
C GLU A 158 -14.83 32.50 -2.26
N LYS A 159 -15.71 31.86 -3.05
CA LYS A 159 -17.11 31.61 -2.71
C LYS A 159 -17.26 30.30 -1.94
N PHE A 160 -16.68 30.23 -0.74
CA PHE A 160 -16.58 29.00 0.04
C PHE A 160 -17.93 28.38 0.43
N GLU A 161 -18.94 29.21 0.72
CA GLU A 161 -20.32 28.77 1.04
C GLU A 161 -20.96 27.99 -0.12
N LYS A 162 -20.90 28.55 -1.34
CA LYS A 162 -21.41 27.87 -2.53
C LYS A 162 -20.65 26.57 -2.82
N ALA A 163 -19.32 26.57 -2.63
CA ALA A 163 -18.50 25.37 -2.80
C ALA A 163 -18.91 24.27 -1.80
N PHE A 164 -19.14 24.64 -0.54
CA PHE A 164 -19.60 23.74 0.50
C PHE A 164 -20.97 23.13 0.17
N ASP A 165 -21.92 23.95 -0.26
CA ASP A 165 -23.27 23.49 -0.61
C ASP A 165 -23.24 22.52 -1.79
N VAL A 166 -22.44 22.81 -2.83
CA VAL A 166 -22.26 21.90 -3.98
C VAL A 166 -21.68 20.56 -3.52
N LEU A 167 -20.60 20.56 -2.74
CA LEU A 167 -19.97 19.32 -2.29
C LEU A 167 -20.90 18.51 -1.38
N THR A 168 -21.63 19.16 -0.49
CA THR A 168 -22.61 18.52 0.41
C THR A 168 -23.80 17.93 -0.38
N SER A 169 -24.20 18.54 -1.49
CA SER A 169 -25.26 18.04 -2.36
C SER A 169 -24.93 16.70 -3.06
N LEU A 170 -23.68 16.25 -3.01
CA LEU A 170 -23.23 15.00 -3.65
C LEU A 170 -23.64 13.71 -2.91
N ALA A 171 -24.42 13.81 -1.82
CA ALA A 171 -25.00 12.71 -1.06
C ALA A 171 -23.99 11.57 -0.77
N GLU A 172 -24.20 10.35 -1.29
CA GLU A 172 -23.34 9.17 -1.04
C GLU A 172 -21.86 9.38 -1.42
N ASN A 173 -21.58 10.26 -2.39
CA ASN A 173 -20.19 10.55 -2.78
C ASN A 173 -19.48 11.49 -1.79
N THR A 174 -20.21 12.17 -0.89
CA THR A 174 -19.62 13.09 0.11
C THR A 174 -18.61 12.39 1.01
N LEU A 175 -18.87 11.12 1.36
CA LEU A 175 -18.04 10.33 2.29
C LEU A 175 -16.78 9.75 1.64
N ARG A 176 -16.52 10.02 0.36
CA ARG A 176 -15.26 9.61 -0.26
C ARG A 176 -14.11 10.39 0.40
N PRO A 177 -13.01 9.73 0.82
CA PRO A 177 -11.91 10.40 1.51
C PRO A 177 -11.38 11.65 0.78
N ALA A 178 -11.32 11.61 -0.54
CA ALA A 178 -10.87 12.75 -1.36
C ALA A 178 -11.82 13.95 -1.35
N ILE A 179 -13.12 13.73 -1.17
CA ILE A 179 -14.10 14.82 -1.06
C ILE A 179 -14.11 15.33 0.39
N LEU A 180 -14.10 14.43 1.37
CA LEU A 180 -13.98 14.78 2.79
C LEU A 180 -12.74 15.63 3.09
N SER A 181 -11.60 15.34 2.47
CA SER A 181 -10.37 16.11 2.67
C SER A 181 -10.46 17.57 2.22
N VAL A 182 -11.36 17.88 1.28
CA VAL A 182 -11.62 19.27 0.83
C VAL A 182 -12.75 19.89 1.63
N LEU A 183 -13.78 19.09 1.88
CA LEU A 183 -15.02 19.50 2.50
C LEU A 183 -14.84 19.85 3.99
N LEU A 184 -13.96 19.15 4.72
CA LEU A 184 -13.67 19.43 6.13
C LEU A 184 -12.97 20.79 6.34
N PRO A 185 -11.86 21.12 5.64
CA PRO A 185 -11.31 22.48 5.69
C PRO A 185 -12.32 23.56 5.33
N LEU A 186 -13.16 23.34 4.31
CA LEU A 186 -14.20 24.29 3.92
C LEU A 186 -15.22 24.51 5.04
N CYS A 187 -15.61 23.45 5.77
CA CYS A 187 -16.50 23.55 6.93
C CYS A 187 -15.94 24.51 8.00
N HIS A 188 -14.65 24.40 8.30
CA HIS A 188 -14.00 25.26 9.29
C HIS A 188 -13.86 26.70 8.81
N MET A 189 -13.63 26.94 7.50
CA MET A 189 -13.54 28.29 6.93
C MET A 189 -14.88 29.02 6.91
N VAL A 190 -15.95 28.29 6.64
CA VAL A 190 -17.31 28.80 6.50
C VAL A 190 -17.98 29.10 7.85
N ASN A 191 -17.37 28.67 8.97
CA ASN A 191 -17.86 28.90 10.33
C ASN A 191 -19.32 28.48 10.55
N ASN A 192 -19.81 27.50 9.78
CA ASN A 192 -21.14 26.98 9.93
C ASN A 192 -21.09 25.76 10.84
N GLU A 193 -21.86 25.78 11.92
CA GLU A 193 -22.28 24.60 12.70
C GLU A 193 -23.10 23.59 11.88
N ARG A 194 -23.10 23.71 10.54
CA ARG A 194 -23.57 22.69 9.61
C ARG A 194 -22.64 21.49 9.76
N THR A 195 -22.92 20.71 10.78
CA THR A 195 -22.31 19.42 11.04
C THR A 195 -22.32 18.64 9.74
N MET A 196 -21.11 18.30 9.27
CA MET A 196 -20.96 17.25 8.28
C MET A 196 -21.84 16.10 8.73
N LYS A 197 -22.72 15.61 7.84
CA LYS A 197 -23.49 14.39 8.07
C LYS A 197 -22.54 13.19 8.03
N CYS A 198 -21.64 13.12 8.98
CA CYS A 198 -20.61 12.10 9.10
C CYS A 198 -20.65 11.57 10.53
N ASP A 199 -20.73 10.26 10.67
CA ASP A 199 -20.68 9.62 11.97
C ASP A 199 -19.36 9.95 12.67
N LYS A 200 -19.42 10.25 13.97
CA LYS A 200 -18.22 10.59 14.77
C LYS A 200 -17.09 9.57 14.60
N LYS A 201 -17.42 8.28 14.51
CA LYS A 201 -16.44 7.20 14.30
C LYS A 201 -15.73 7.31 12.95
N THR A 202 -16.48 7.56 11.88
CA THR A 202 -15.94 7.71 10.53
C THR A 202 -15.06 8.94 10.41
N LEU A 203 -15.49 10.05 11.02
CA LEU A 203 -14.72 11.29 11.08
C LEU A 203 -13.39 11.09 11.83
N VAL A 204 -13.42 10.45 12.99
CA VAL A 204 -12.20 10.13 13.78
C VAL A 204 -11.23 9.26 12.97
N GLY A 205 -11.71 8.17 12.37
CA GLY A 205 -10.86 7.30 11.56
C GLY A 205 -10.24 8.03 10.37
N PHE A 206 -11.01 8.89 9.70
CA PHE A 206 -10.52 9.73 8.62
C PHE A 206 -9.44 10.72 9.08
N LEU A 207 -9.67 11.43 10.19
CA LEU A 207 -8.73 12.38 10.77
C LEU A 207 -7.40 11.71 11.17
N GLN A 208 -7.48 10.53 11.80
CA GLN A 208 -6.29 9.74 12.17
C GLN A 208 -5.49 9.32 10.92
N GLU A 209 -6.15 8.84 9.88
CA GLU A 209 -5.48 8.44 8.63
C GLU A 209 -4.85 9.64 7.92
N CYS A 210 -5.55 10.78 7.82
CA CYS A 210 -5.01 12.02 7.27
C CYS A 210 -3.79 12.51 8.05
N ALA A 211 -3.88 12.60 9.38
CA ALA A 211 -2.77 12.98 10.24
C ALA A 211 -1.55 12.07 10.02
N SER A 212 -1.77 10.74 9.96
CA SER A 212 -0.69 9.77 9.71
C SER A 212 -0.07 9.95 8.32
N PHE A 213 -0.88 10.22 7.30
CA PHE A 213 -0.44 10.41 5.92
C PHE A 213 0.44 11.65 5.76
N TYR A 214 -0.01 12.80 6.26
CA TYR A 214 0.76 14.05 6.17
C TYR A 214 2.04 13.99 7.01
N THR A 215 2.00 13.33 8.17
CA THR A 215 3.20 13.09 8.99
C THR A 215 4.24 12.24 8.24
N LYS A 216 3.81 11.15 7.58
CA LYS A 216 4.71 10.30 6.76
C LYS A 216 5.30 11.05 5.57
N ASN A 217 4.55 11.99 4.99
CA ASN A 217 5.00 12.82 3.87
C ASN A 217 5.78 14.07 4.31
N ASN A 218 6.11 14.20 5.61
CA ASN A 218 6.85 15.32 6.18
C ASN A 218 6.16 16.69 6.04
N ASP A 219 4.84 16.71 5.87
CA ASP A 219 4.03 17.94 5.91
C ASP A 219 3.44 18.14 7.31
N VAL A 220 4.29 18.60 8.23
CA VAL A 220 3.97 18.75 9.65
C VAL A 220 2.90 19.81 9.88
N LYS A 221 2.86 20.88 9.07
CA LYS A 221 1.87 21.96 9.23
C LYS A 221 0.46 21.47 8.98
N THR A 222 0.26 20.74 7.88
CA THR A 222 -1.04 20.16 7.55
C THR A 222 -1.42 19.06 8.53
N ALA A 223 -0.46 18.20 8.92
CA ALA A 223 -0.68 17.17 9.95
C ALA A 223 -1.18 17.78 11.27
N LEU A 224 -0.60 18.90 11.70
CA LEU A 224 -1.01 19.61 12.91
C LEU A 224 -2.45 20.09 12.86
N ILE A 225 -2.91 20.58 11.70
CA ILE A 225 -4.32 20.99 11.51
C ILE A 225 -5.26 19.81 11.75
N TYR A 226 -4.97 18.65 11.14
CA TYR A 226 -5.79 17.45 11.30
C TYR A 226 -5.72 16.88 12.73
N LEU A 227 -4.55 16.91 13.38
CA LEU A 227 -4.38 16.48 14.77
C LEU A 227 -5.13 17.39 15.75
N LYS A 228 -5.17 18.71 15.48
CA LYS A 228 -5.96 19.65 16.26
C LYS A 228 -7.45 19.33 16.13
N TRP A 229 -7.95 19.14 14.92
CA TRP A 229 -9.35 18.73 14.70
C TRP A 229 -9.67 17.39 15.35
N LEU A 230 -8.72 16.44 15.36
CA LEU A 230 -8.87 15.17 16.05
C LEU A 230 -9.02 15.36 17.56
N HIS A 231 -8.18 16.22 18.16
CA HIS A 231 -8.24 16.54 19.59
C HIS A 231 -9.55 17.26 19.96
N ASP A 232 -10.03 18.18 19.11
CA ASP A 232 -11.32 18.86 19.32
C ASP A 232 -12.50 17.88 19.33
N VAL A 233 -12.45 16.81 18.53
CA VAL A 233 -13.50 15.78 18.45
C VAL A 233 -13.37 14.71 19.56
N GLN A 234 -12.15 14.39 19.95
CA GLN A 234 -11.80 13.41 20.98
C GLN A 234 -10.70 13.96 21.91
N PRO A 235 -11.07 14.77 22.91
CA PRO A 235 -10.10 15.28 23.89
C PRO A 235 -9.52 14.17 24.78
N ASP A 236 -10.25 13.07 24.95
CA ASP A 236 -9.87 11.95 25.82
C ASP A 236 -8.84 10.99 25.18
N ASP A 237 -8.56 11.10 23.87
CA ASP A 237 -7.60 10.22 23.21
C ASP A 237 -6.15 10.65 23.48
N LEU A 238 -5.51 9.92 24.40
CA LEU A 238 -4.10 10.13 24.76
C LEU A 238 -3.16 10.02 23.55
N ASN A 239 -3.43 9.13 22.59
CA ASN A 239 -2.57 8.98 21.43
C ASN A 239 -2.67 10.20 20.51
N ALA A 240 -3.87 10.74 20.34
CA ALA A 240 -4.09 11.98 19.58
C ALA A 240 -3.36 13.16 20.24
N LEU A 241 -3.44 13.28 21.58
CA LEU A 241 -2.75 14.32 22.34
C LEU A 241 -1.22 14.20 22.21
N VAL A 242 -0.66 13.00 22.36
CA VAL A 242 0.79 12.77 22.19
C VAL A 242 1.25 13.09 20.77
N ASN A 243 0.51 12.66 19.75
CA ASN A 243 0.83 12.98 18.35
C ASN A 243 0.74 14.48 18.08
N LEU A 244 -0.22 15.19 18.69
CA LEU A 244 -0.34 16.64 18.63
C LEU A 244 0.85 17.34 19.28
N ILE A 245 1.28 16.89 20.47
CA ILE A 245 2.48 17.41 21.16
C ILE A 245 3.73 17.20 20.28
N ASN A 246 3.92 15.99 19.73
CA ASN A 246 5.04 15.69 18.84
C ASN A 246 5.07 16.60 17.60
N ALA A 247 3.90 16.88 17.01
CA ALA A 247 3.80 17.80 15.89
C ALA A 247 4.11 19.25 16.30
N TYR A 248 3.65 19.69 17.48
CA TYR A 248 3.98 21.00 18.03
C TYR A 248 5.47 21.13 18.37
N MET A 249 6.14 20.10 18.90
CA MET A 249 7.59 20.15 19.20
C MET A 249 8.43 20.56 17.98
N LEU A 250 8.00 20.22 16.77
CA LEU A 250 8.70 20.57 15.53
C LEU A 250 8.41 22.01 15.04
N ILE A 251 7.32 22.63 15.49
CA ILE A 251 6.84 23.93 15.00
C ILE A 251 6.91 25.02 16.08
N ASP A 252 6.43 24.72 17.29
CA ASP A 252 6.29 25.63 18.44
C ASP A 252 6.48 24.87 19.76
N GLU A 253 7.66 25.02 20.35
CA GLU A 253 8.06 24.37 21.60
C GLU A 253 7.22 24.80 22.81
N ARG A 254 6.78 26.06 22.87
CA ARG A 254 6.04 26.60 24.02
C ARG A 254 4.66 25.96 24.13
N LYS A 255 3.97 25.84 23.00
CA LYS A 255 2.67 25.16 22.95
C LYS A 255 2.78 23.67 23.24
N ALA A 256 3.87 23.03 22.81
CA ALA A 256 4.13 21.64 23.16
C ALA A 256 4.30 21.48 24.68
N GLU A 257 5.00 22.41 25.34
CA GLU A 257 5.17 22.39 26.80
C GLU A 257 3.83 22.58 27.52
N GLU A 258 3.01 23.54 27.10
CA GLU A 258 1.68 23.77 27.67
C GLU A 258 0.78 22.52 27.56
N LEU A 259 0.76 21.89 26.38
CA LEU A 259 0.02 20.65 26.15
C LEU A 259 0.64 19.45 26.89
N SER A 260 1.94 19.43 27.13
CA SER A 260 2.57 18.32 27.88
C SER A 260 2.10 18.26 29.33
N ARG A 261 1.71 19.39 29.92
CA ARG A 261 1.19 19.47 31.29
C ARG A 261 -0.21 18.87 31.43
N THR A 262 -0.94 18.67 30.33
CA THR A 262 -2.27 18.05 30.35
C THR A 262 -2.20 16.52 30.29
N LEU A 263 -1.02 15.95 30.08
CA LEU A 263 -0.84 14.49 30.11
C LEU A 263 -1.08 13.94 31.53
N PRO A 264 -1.74 12.77 31.66
CA PRO A 264 -1.88 12.10 32.94
C PRO A 264 -0.52 11.81 33.57
N ASP A 265 -0.47 11.86 34.90
CA ASP A 265 0.75 11.52 35.62
C ASP A 265 1.10 10.03 35.41
N PHE A 266 2.40 9.73 35.40
CA PHE A 266 2.92 8.40 35.14
C PHE A 266 2.34 7.36 36.13
N ASP A 267 2.14 7.76 37.38
CA ASP A 267 1.59 6.91 38.43
C ASP A 267 0.15 6.45 38.13
N GLU A 268 -0.64 7.25 37.42
CA GLU A 268 -2.00 6.85 37.02
C GLU A 268 -1.99 5.77 35.94
N PHE A 269 -1.02 5.82 35.04
CA PHE A 269 -0.82 4.81 33.99
C PHE A 269 -0.34 3.46 34.54
N VAL A 270 0.38 3.47 35.66
CA VAL A 270 0.98 2.27 36.28
C VAL A 270 0.06 1.60 37.30
N ARG A 271 -0.98 2.29 37.80
CA ARG A 271 -1.92 1.72 38.80
C ARG A 271 -2.55 0.40 38.37
N ASP A 272 -2.87 0.26 37.09
CA ASP A 272 -3.51 -0.95 36.55
C ASP A 272 -2.50 -1.98 36.03
N LEU A 273 -1.20 -1.66 36.03
CA LEU A 273 -0.14 -2.57 35.60
C LEU A 273 0.17 -3.59 36.69
N ASN A 274 -0.37 -4.79 36.54
CA ASN A 274 -0.03 -5.91 37.39
C ASN A 274 1.35 -6.47 37.01
N VAL A 275 2.39 -5.92 37.65
CA VAL A 275 3.80 -6.32 37.50
C VAL A 275 3.97 -7.84 37.70
N ASN A 276 3.32 -8.40 38.72
CA ASN A 276 3.37 -9.84 38.98
C ASN A 276 2.76 -10.66 37.83
N ALA A 277 1.71 -10.19 37.19
CA ALA A 277 1.14 -10.86 36.02
C ALA A 277 2.11 -10.80 34.84
N LEU A 278 2.75 -9.65 34.58
CA LEU A 278 3.74 -9.49 33.52
C LEU A 278 4.98 -10.37 33.74
N GLU A 279 5.52 -10.41 34.95
CA GLU A 279 6.67 -11.25 35.30
C GLU A 279 6.33 -12.75 35.22
N ASN A 280 5.10 -13.12 35.55
CA ASN A 280 4.60 -14.49 35.43
C ASN A 280 4.03 -14.82 34.04
N THR A 281 3.95 -13.86 33.11
CA THR A 281 3.56 -14.16 31.74
C THR A 281 4.70 -14.90 31.05
N ASN A 282 4.54 -16.22 31.01
CA ASN A 282 5.43 -17.23 30.42
C ASN A 282 5.64 -17.09 28.89
N TRP A 283 5.36 -15.93 28.28
CA TRP A 283 5.45 -15.70 26.84
C TRP A 283 6.90 -15.68 26.35
N LEU A 284 7.82 -15.15 27.16
CA LEU A 284 9.26 -15.17 26.90
C LEU A 284 9.88 -16.58 27.05
N ALA A 285 9.35 -17.40 27.97
CA ALA A 285 9.91 -18.72 28.25
C ALA A 285 9.30 -19.86 27.43
N LEU A 286 8.09 -19.71 26.88
CA LEU A 286 7.42 -20.78 26.12
C LEU A 286 7.22 -20.51 24.62
N GLY A 287 7.58 -19.32 24.12
CA GLY A 287 7.41 -18.95 22.71
C GLY A 287 5.94 -18.78 22.29
N SER A 288 5.71 -17.88 21.34
CA SER A 288 4.36 -17.43 20.91
C SER A 288 3.38 -18.58 20.58
N LYS A 289 3.87 -19.75 20.15
CA LYS A 289 3.05 -20.92 19.80
C LYS A 289 2.36 -21.61 20.99
N TYR A 290 2.84 -21.45 22.22
CA TYR A 290 2.25 -22.09 23.39
C TYR A 290 1.23 -21.20 24.14
N ALA A 291 1.35 -19.88 24.03
CA ALA A 291 0.39 -18.93 24.61
C ALA A 291 -1.00 -19.03 23.96
N VAL A 292 -1.04 -19.21 22.63
CA VAL A 292 -2.28 -19.36 21.84
C VAL A 292 -3.10 -20.60 22.26
N LYS A 293 -2.46 -21.67 22.73
CA LYS A 293 -3.13 -22.88 23.21
C LYS A 293 -3.78 -22.74 24.60
N ARG A 294 -3.38 -21.76 25.40
CA ARG A 294 -3.99 -21.50 26.72
C ARG A 294 -5.11 -20.47 26.64
N ALA A 295 -4.98 -19.44 25.80
CA ALA A 295 -6.04 -18.44 25.58
C ALA A 295 -7.31 -19.05 24.94
N THR A 296 -7.18 -20.10 24.12
CA THR A 296 -8.32 -20.85 23.56
C THR A 296 -9.03 -21.76 24.56
N ARG A 297 -8.61 -21.77 25.83
CA ARG A 297 -9.12 -22.65 26.89
C ARG A 297 -9.81 -21.89 28.03
N THR A 298 -10.10 -20.60 27.85
CA THR A 298 -11.00 -19.86 28.74
C THR A 298 -12.43 -20.24 28.43
N GLU A 299 -13.00 -20.99 29.35
CA GLU A 299 -14.36 -21.53 29.35
C GLU A 299 -15.36 -20.38 29.25
N THR A 300 -16.18 -20.38 28.20
CA THR A 300 -17.41 -19.59 28.15
C THR A 300 -18.48 -20.32 28.98
N PRO A 301 -19.09 -19.69 29.99
CA PRO A 301 -20.16 -20.32 30.75
C PRO A 301 -21.44 -20.31 29.90
N LYS A 302 -21.98 -21.50 29.60
CA LYS A 302 -23.34 -21.63 29.05
C LYS A 302 -24.36 -21.54 30.19
N PRO A 303 -25.50 -20.86 29.99
CA PRO A 303 -26.52 -20.66 31.01
C PRO A 303 -27.42 -21.89 31.15
N GLY A 304 -27.81 -22.20 32.39
CA GLY A 304 -28.91 -23.11 32.70
C GLY A 304 -28.50 -24.38 33.44
N ALA A 305 -28.48 -24.31 34.77
CA ALA A 305 -29.15 -25.29 35.64
C ALA A 305 -29.04 -24.83 37.10
N THR A 306 -30.15 -24.99 37.79
CA THR A 306 -30.50 -24.55 39.12
C THR A 306 -29.66 -25.13 40.25
N ALA A 307 -29.37 -24.23 41.21
CA ALA A 307 -29.40 -24.38 42.67
C ALA A 307 -29.10 -25.76 43.32
N ASN A 308 -28.15 -25.68 44.26
CA ASN A 308 -27.99 -26.47 45.48
C ASN A 308 -27.30 -27.84 45.38
N ALA A 309 -25.98 -27.84 45.62
CA ALA A 309 -25.38 -28.58 46.74
C ALA A 309 -23.89 -28.20 46.87
N LEU A 310 -23.53 -27.60 48.00
CA LEU A 310 -22.16 -27.68 48.53
C LEU A 310 -21.80 -29.15 48.75
N ILE A 311 -20.59 -29.56 48.35
CA ILE A 311 -19.68 -30.49 49.06
C ILE A 311 -18.56 -30.98 48.11
N ILE A 312 -17.33 -30.58 48.46
CA ILE A 312 -16.07 -31.35 48.46
C ILE A 312 -15.55 -31.98 47.15
N GLY A 313 -14.36 -31.48 46.76
CA GLY A 313 -13.33 -32.05 45.88
C GLY A 313 -13.63 -33.32 45.06
N GLY A 314 -13.53 -33.20 43.74
CA GLY A 314 -13.44 -34.38 42.88
C GLY A 314 -13.32 -34.05 41.40
N LYS A 315 -12.09 -34.05 40.86
CA LYS A 315 -11.85 -34.10 39.40
C LYS A 315 -12.63 -35.28 38.82
N THR A 316 -13.54 -35.02 37.89
CA THR A 316 -14.33 -36.08 37.22
C THR A 316 -13.38 -37.05 36.50
N ARG A 317 -13.30 -38.26 37.04
CA ARG A 317 -12.43 -39.34 36.56
C ARG A 317 -12.97 -39.83 35.20
N LYS A 318 -12.20 -39.64 34.12
CA LYS A 318 -12.51 -40.24 32.81
C LYS A 318 -12.55 -41.77 32.95
N ARG A 319 -13.69 -42.40 32.60
CA ARG A 319 -13.86 -43.87 32.59
C ARG A 319 -12.76 -44.53 31.75
N ARG A 320 -11.95 -45.38 32.38
CA ARG A 320 -10.99 -46.25 31.67
C ARG A 320 -11.75 -47.40 31.00
N ARG A 321 -11.56 -47.58 29.69
CA ARG A 321 -12.08 -48.74 28.94
C ARG A 321 -11.33 -50.01 29.35
N LYS A 322 -12.01 -51.16 29.39
CA LYS A 322 -11.39 -52.47 29.69
C LYS A 322 -10.36 -52.82 28.61
N VAL A 323 -9.15 -53.21 29.02
CA VAL A 323 -8.08 -53.66 28.12
C VAL A 323 -8.44 -55.04 27.58
N LYS A 324 -8.55 -55.20 26.26
CA LYS A 324 -8.72 -56.52 25.63
C LYS A 324 -7.36 -57.23 25.59
N LEU A 325 -7.30 -58.46 26.07
CA LEU A 325 -6.11 -59.32 25.99
C LEU A 325 -5.89 -59.77 24.53
N PRO A 326 -4.63 -59.97 24.07
CA PRO A 326 -4.36 -60.48 22.73
C PRO A 326 -4.98 -61.87 22.49
N LYS A 327 -5.32 -62.17 21.23
CA LYS A 327 -6.07 -63.38 20.83
C LYS A 327 -5.36 -64.71 21.10
N ASN A 328 -4.04 -64.70 21.32
CA ASN A 328 -3.19 -65.88 21.54
C ASN A 328 -2.49 -65.80 22.92
N PHE A 329 -3.22 -65.45 23.98
CA PHE A 329 -2.66 -65.42 25.34
C PHE A 329 -2.79 -66.81 25.98
N ASP A 330 -1.65 -67.44 26.26
CA ASP A 330 -1.58 -68.69 27.02
C ASP A 330 -1.11 -68.36 28.46
N PRO A 331 -1.93 -68.57 29.51
CA PRO A 331 -1.64 -68.10 30.87
C PRO A 331 -0.44 -68.79 31.55
N ASN A 332 0.04 -69.92 31.01
CA ASN A 332 1.16 -70.68 31.58
C ASN A 332 2.54 -70.30 31.01
N VAL A 333 2.60 -69.41 30.01
CA VAL A 333 3.88 -68.94 29.45
C VAL A 333 4.11 -67.50 29.89
N PRO A 334 5.25 -67.17 30.53
CA PRO A 334 5.55 -65.78 30.89
C PRO A 334 5.59 -64.91 29.62
N PRO A 335 4.99 -63.70 29.65
CA PRO A 335 5.01 -62.80 28.51
C PRO A 335 6.43 -62.46 28.07
N ASP A 336 6.64 -62.34 26.76
CA ASP A 336 7.94 -62.01 26.14
C ASP A 336 8.63 -60.82 26.84
N PRO A 337 9.86 -61.03 27.40
CA PRO A 337 10.61 -60.00 28.11
C PRO A 337 11.13 -58.87 27.20
N GLU A 338 10.96 -58.91 25.89
CA GLU A 338 11.27 -57.77 25.02
C GLU A 338 10.05 -56.88 24.72
N ARG A 339 8.88 -57.25 25.24
CA ARG A 339 7.62 -56.57 24.91
C ARG A 339 7.51 -55.16 25.49
N TRP A 340 8.10 -54.91 26.65
CA TRP A 340 8.17 -53.60 27.28
C TRP A 340 9.33 -52.73 26.76
N LEU A 341 10.24 -53.29 25.96
CA LEU A 341 11.32 -52.51 25.37
C LEU A 341 10.79 -51.62 24.23
N PRO A 342 11.30 -50.39 24.08
CA PRO A 342 11.11 -49.58 22.88
C PRO A 342 11.37 -50.41 21.62
N LYS A 343 10.58 -50.20 20.56
CA LYS A 343 10.59 -51.07 19.37
C LYS A 343 11.97 -51.21 18.71
N TYR A 344 12.84 -50.22 18.85
CA TYR A 344 14.19 -50.20 18.28
C TYR A 344 15.24 -50.94 19.14
N GLU A 345 14.91 -51.31 20.39
CA GLU A 345 15.76 -52.08 21.31
C GLU A 345 15.40 -53.58 21.34
N ARG A 346 14.40 -53.99 20.57
CA ARG A 346 13.97 -55.40 20.48
C ARG A 346 14.91 -56.17 19.57
N SER A 347 15.24 -57.42 19.90
CA SER A 347 16.13 -58.30 19.12
C SER A 347 15.68 -58.47 17.66
N GLY A 348 14.37 -58.48 17.40
CA GLY A 348 13.80 -58.55 16.05
C GLY A 348 13.81 -57.23 15.26
N TYR A 349 14.34 -56.13 15.81
CA TYR A 349 14.33 -54.84 15.14
C TYR A 349 15.36 -54.78 14.01
N ARG A 350 14.86 -54.87 12.78
CA ARG A 350 15.62 -54.45 11.58
C ARG A 350 15.29 -53.00 11.26
N LYS A 351 16.28 -52.10 11.37
CA LYS A 351 16.21 -50.76 10.76
C LYS A 351 15.94 -50.94 9.27
N LYS A 352 14.82 -50.37 8.81
CA LYS A 352 14.49 -50.31 7.38
C LYS A 352 15.55 -49.42 6.73
N LYS A 353 16.48 -49.99 5.97
CA LYS A 353 17.54 -49.24 5.28
C LYS A 353 16.87 -48.29 4.30
N ASP A 354 17.02 -46.98 4.52
CA ASP A 354 16.42 -45.95 3.67
C ASP A 354 16.89 -46.11 2.22
N LYS A 355 15.96 -46.48 1.35
CA LYS A 355 16.19 -46.71 -0.08
C LYS A 355 16.44 -45.40 -0.85
N ARG A 356 16.45 -44.25 -0.16
CA ARG A 356 16.60 -42.90 -0.72
C ARG A 356 18.05 -42.44 -0.92
N THR A 357 19.04 -43.15 -0.38
CA THR A 357 20.45 -42.77 -0.52
C THR A 357 21.16 -43.54 -1.64
N LYS A 358 20.61 -44.68 -2.11
CA LYS A 358 21.21 -45.46 -3.21
C LYS A 358 20.98 -44.85 -4.60
N ASP A 359 19.95 -44.00 -4.75
CA ASP A 359 19.63 -43.28 -5.99
C ASP A 359 20.27 -41.88 -6.08
N ARG A 360 21.02 -41.45 -5.05
CA ARG A 360 21.64 -40.11 -5.04
C ARG A 360 23.09 -40.10 -5.52
N ASP A 361 23.75 -41.26 -5.59
CA ASP A 361 25.19 -41.38 -5.90
C ASP A 361 25.49 -42.13 -7.22
N ILE A 362 24.48 -42.41 -8.05
CA ILE A 362 24.70 -43.00 -9.39
C ILE A 362 23.85 -42.25 -10.41
N GLY A 363 24.50 -41.37 -11.19
CA GLY A 363 23.94 -40.93 -12.47
C GLY A 363 23.50 -39.47 -12.61
N ARG A 364 24.30 -38.50 -12.16
CA ARG A 364 24.22 -37.13 -12.72
C ARG A 364 25.58 -36.68 -13.22
N GLY A 365 25.72 -36.82 -14.54
CA GLY A 365 26.86 -36.41 -15.33
C GLY A 365 27.04 -34.89 -15.44
N THR A 366 28.08 -34.54 -16.16
CA THR A 366 28.74 -33.24 -16.19
C THR A 366 28.06 -32.27 -17.18
N GLN A 367 27.28 -31.28 -16.71
CA GLN A 367 27.04 -30.04 -17.48
C GLN A 367 26.28 -28.98 -16.67
N GLY A 368 26.86 -27.78 -16.53
CA GLY A 368 26.22 -26.46 -16.32
C GLY A 368 25.54 -26.19 -14.96
N MET A 369 26.02 -25.22 -14.15
CA MET A 369 25.54 -23.80 -14.11
C MET A 369 24.07 -23.67 -13.62
N ILE A 370 23.64 -22.91 -12.62
CA ILE A 370 24.10 -21.68 -11.92
C ILE A 370 23.40 -21.66 -10.54
N SER A 371 24.08 -21.07 -9.55
CA SER A 371 23.54 -20.70 -8.24
C SER A 371 22.85 -19.34 -8.29
N ASP A 372 21.68 -19.22 -7.66
CA ASP A 372 21.05 -18.00 -7.16
C ASP A 372 19.89 -18.47 -6.24
N ASP A 373 19.56 -17.92 -5.08
CA ASP A 373 20.13 -16.85 -4.26
C ASP A 373 19.39 -16.92 -2.89
N THR A 374 19.81 -16.10 -1.94
CA THR A 374 19.03 -15.52 -0.81
C THR A 374 19.28 -16.01 0.64
N THR A 375 19.95 -15.08 1.34
CA THR A 375 19.66 -14.51 2.69
C THR A 375 20.08 -15.28 3.96
N ASN A 376 21.35 -15.08 4.34
CA ASN A 376 21.81 -15.11 5.72
C ASN A 376 21.73 -13.70 6.33
N LEU A 377 21.00 -13.56 7.43
CA LEU A 377 20.99 -12.39 8.31
C LEU A 377 21.80 -12.71 9.58
N GLU A 378 22.70 -11.79 9.89
CA GLU A 378 23.75 -11.84 10.90
C GLU A 378 23.22 -11.77 12.35
N MET A 379 23.84 -12.54 13.23
CA MET A 379 23.76 -12.38 14.69
C MET A 379 25.00 -11.62 15.17
N HIS A 380 24.79 -10.42 15.70
CA HIS A 380 25.81 -9.63 16.39
C HIS A 380 26.07 -10.18 17.80
N VAL A 381 27.34 -10.41 18.12
CA VAL A 381 27.85 -10.68 19.47
C VAL A 381 28.67 -9.45 19.92
N SER A 382 28.34 -8.91 21.09
CA SER A 382 29.03 -7.75 21.70
C SER A 382 30.29 -8.16 22.48
N PRO A 383 31.25 -7.22 22.69
CA PRO A 383 32.68 -7.51 22.76
C PRO A 383 33.25 -7.62 24.18
N LYS A 384 34.39 -8.32 24.30
CA LYS A 384 35.17 -8.46 25.54
C LYS A 384 36.45 -7.60 25.48
N GLN A 385 36.79 -7.04 26.63
CA GLN A 385 37.83 -6.04 26.91
C GLN A 385 39.27 -6.50 26.65
N ALA A 386 40.12 -5.50 26.41
CA ALA A 386 41.54 -5.56 26.09
C ALA A 386 42.45 -5.95 27.27
N ALA A 387 43.56 -6.62 26.95
CA ALA A 387 44.77 -6.66 27.77
C ALA A 387 46.02 -6.62 26.87
N ALA A 388 47.01 -5.85 27.31
CA ALA A 388 48.25 -5.44 26.62
C ALA A 388 49.35 -6.54 26.64
N PRO A 389 50.48 -6.36 25.93
CA PRO A 389 51.27 -7.43 25.30
C PRO A 389 52.47 -7.92 26.11
N GLN A 390 52.94 -9.15 25.83
CA GLN A 390 54.28 -9.62 26.23
C GLN A 390 55.04 -10.36 25.12
N ALA A 391 56.25 -9.81 24.87
CA ALA A 391 57.56 -10.42 24.68
C ALA A 391 57.92 -11.29 23.43
N ILE A 392 59.17 -11.09 23.02
CA ILE A 392 59.84 -11.41 21.75
C ILE A 392 60.64 -12.73 21.82
N GLY A 393 60.44 -13.59 20.80
CA GLY A 393 61.49 -14.32 20.05
C GLY A 393 61.79 -15.80 20.39
N PRO A 394 62.56 -16.56 19.56
CA PRO A 394 63.01 -16.30 18.18
C PRO A 394 62.88 -17.49 17.17
N ARG A 395 62.83 -17.14 15.86
CA ARG A 395 63.52 -17.77 14.71
C ARG A 395 63.25 -19.25 14.33
N GLN A 396 62.69 -19.47 13.14
CA GLN A 396 63.35 -20.19 12.03
C GLN A 396 62.64 -19.92 10.68
N MET A 397 63.42 -19.91 9.60
CA MET A 397 63.11 -19.36 8.28
C MET A 397 62.77 -20.41 7.21
N HIS A 398 61.99 -19.93 6.21
CA HIS A 398 61.92 -20.34 4.78
C HIS A 398 61.31 -21.71 4.39
N PRO A 399 60.87 -21.92 3.12
CA PRO A 399 60.40 -20.98 2.09
C PRO A 399 59.06 -21.39 1.41
N ALA A 400 58.42 -20.45 0.72
CA ALA A 400 57.20 -20.66 -0.07
C ALA A 400 57.46 -21.42 -1.39
N PRO A 401 56.54 -22.31 -1.84
CA PRO A 401 56.53 -22.83 -3.20
C PRO A 401 55.46 -22.18 -4.10
N GLN A 402 55.82 -22.16 -5.38
CA GLN A 402 55.36 -21.28 -6.45
C GLN A 402 54.13 -21.80 -7.22
N LYS A 403 53.44 -20.87 -7.90
CA LYS A 403 52.37 -21.11 -8.88
C LYS A 403 52.88 -21.86 -10.12
N PRO A 404 52.17 -22.87 -10.65
CA PRO A 404 52.56 -23.53 -11.89
C PRO A 404 52.13 -22.73 -13.15
N LYS A 405 53.09 -22.57 -14.07
CA LYS A 405 52.95 -21.99 -15.41
C LYS A 405 52.26 -22.97 -16.38
N LYS A 406 51.45 -22.41 -17.28
CA LYS A 406 50.85 -23.07 -18.46
C LYS A 406 51.94 -23.61 -19.41
N LYS A 407 51.82 -24.88 -19.85
CA LYS A 407 52.58 -25.44 -20.97
C LYS A 407 51.74 -25.44 -22.26
N LYS A 408 52.36 -24.95 -23.33
CA LYS A 408 51.89 -24.96 -24.73
C LYS A 408 52.04 -26.37 -25.33
N ARG A 409 51.13 -26.70 -26.25
CA ARG A 409 51.23 -27.84 -27.18
C ARG A 409 52.35 -27.62 -28.21
N PRO A 410 53.12 -28.64 -28.61
CA PRO A 410 53.84 -28.64 -29.86
C PRO A 410 53.04 -29.35 -30.95
N GLY A 411 53.08 -28.82 -32.16
CA GLY A 411 52.85 -29.58 -33.38
C GLY A 411 54.13 -29.55 -34.20
N ASN A 412 54.53 -30.68 -34.78
CA ASN A 412 54.73 -30.80 -36.23
C ASN A 412 55.14 -32.22 -36.65
N LYS A 413 54.43 -32.68 -37.69
CA LYS A 413 54.89 -33.33 -38.93
C LYS A 413 55.95 -34.43 -38.84
N TRP A 414 55.57 -35.61 -39.33
CA TRP A 414 56.07 -36.15 -40.59
C TRP A 414 54.88 -36.47 -41.50
#